data_AF-A0A6G3XFY0-F1
#
_entry.id   AF-A0A6G3XFY0-F1
#
_cell.length_a   1.000
_cell.length_b   1.000
_cell.length_c   1.000
_cell.angle_alpha   90.00
_cell.angle_beta   90.00
_cell.angle_gamma   90.00
#
_symmetry.space_group_name_H-M   'P 1'
#
loop_
_entity.id
_entity.type
_entity.pdbx_description
1 polymer ?
#
loop_
_entity_poly.entity_id
_entity_poly.type
_entity_poly.pdbx_seq_one_letter_code
_entity_poly.pdbx_strand_id
1 'polypeptide(L)'
;MPQHVPPPLLDAVARPGQGPAPATVPATPRRIVFLAHRDLDNPAAGGSELLVDQLALGLTEQGHDVTLLCGGPAARRPYRVVSAGSALGHYVGARSAFARQVGACDL
;
A
#
# COMPACT_ATOMS: atom_id res chain seq x y z
N MET A 1 0.13 -18.56 33.77
CA MET A 1 -0.06 -19.61 32.76
C MET A 1 -0.40 -18.91 31.44
N PRO A 2 0.55 -18.68 30.52
CA PRO A 2 0.22 -18.05 29.25
C PRO A 2 -0.59 -19.05 28.43
N GLN A 3 -1.86 -18.71 28.18
CA GLN A 3 -2.71 -19.45 27.27
C GLN A 3 -2.19 -19.26 25.84
N HIS A 4 -1.46 -20.25 25.34
CA HIS A 4 -1.06 -20.30 23.94
C HIS A 4 -2.33 -20.59 23.12
N VAL A 5 -2.90 -19.55 22.51
CA VAL A 5 -3.95 -19.73 21.50
C VAL A 5 -3.25 -20.08 20.19
N PRO A 6 -3.40 -21.30 19.66
CA PRO A 6 -2.86 -21.63 18.35
C PRO A 6 -3.51 -20.72 17.29
N PRO A 7 -2.75 -20.26 16.29
CA PRO A 7 -3.32 -19.44 15.22
C PRO A 7 -4.43 -20.24 14.53
N PRO A 8 -5.57 -19.61 14.16
CA PRO A 8 -6.54 -20.28 13.33
C PRO A 8 -5.82 -20.65 12.03
N LEU A 9 -5.85 -21.94 11.68
CA LEU A 9 -5.53 -22.40 10.35
C LEU A 9 -6.60 -21.78 9.45
N LEU A 10 -6.29 -20.61 8.88
CA LEU A 10 -7.02 -20.11 7.72
C LEU A 10 -6.68 -21.06 6.57
N ASP A 11 -7.32 -22.22 6.56
CA ASP A 11 -7.52 -22.96 5.34
C ASP A 11 -8.31 -22.01 4.45
N ALA A 12 -7.60 -21.32 3.56
CA ALA A 12 -8.23 -20.64 2.45
C ALA A 12 -8.95 -21.72 1.66
N VAL A 13 -10.24 -21.93 1.98
CA VAL A 13 -11.13 -22.75 1.17
C VAL A 13 -11.23 -22.02 -0.16
N ALA A 14 -10.32 -22.37 -1.07
CA ALA A 14 -10.40 -22.00 -2.46
C ALA A 14 -11.72 -22.59 -2.96
N ARG A 15 -12.72 -21.73 -3.17
CA ARG A 15 -13.94 -22.16 -3.85
C ARG A 15 -13.51 -22.64 -5.24
N PRO A 16 -13.77 -23.90 -5.62
CA PRO A 16 -13.48 -24.37 -6.97
C PRO A 16 -14.23 -23.48 -7.97
N GLY A 17 -13.48 -22.75 -8.79
CA GLY A 17 -14.02 -21.76 -9.75
C GLY A 17 -13.67 -20.29 -9.45
N GLN A 18 -13.06 -20.00 -8.30
CA GLN A 18 -12.64 -18.65 -7.92
C GLN A 18 -11.12 -18.49 -8.00
N GLY A 19 -10.54 -18.89 -9.13
CA GLY A 19 -9.23 -18.38 -9.52
C GLY A 19 -9.35 -16.87 -9.76
N PRO A 20 -8.27 -16.08 -9.59
CA PRO A 20 -8.29 -14.69 -10.05
C PRO A 20 -8.75 -14.72 -11.52
N ALA A 21 -9.85 -14.03 -11.82
CA ALA A 21 -10.20 -13.78 -13.21
C ALA A 21 -8.93 -13.22 -13.87
N PRO A 22 -8.56 -13.64 -15.10
CA PRO A 22 -7.42 -13.07 -15.77
C PRO A 22 -7.63 -11.55 -15.78
N ALA A 23 -6.85 -10.87 -14.96
CA ALA A 23 -6.91 -9.43 -14.87
C ALA A 23 -6.59 -8.96 -16.28
N THR A 24 -7.56 -8.36 -16.95
CA THR A 24 -7.29 -7.67 -18.20
C THR A 24 -6.36 -6.54 -17.81
N VAL A 25 -5.05 -6.77 -17.98
CA VAL A 25 -4.05 -5.75 -17.70
C VAL A 25 -4.45 -4.56 -18.56
N PRO A 26 -4.72 -3.38 -17.97
CA PRO A 26 -5.04 -2.21 -18.77
C PRO A 26 -3.96 -2.05 -19.83
N ALA A 27 -4.35 -1.81 -21.09
CA ALA A 27 -3.41 -1.71 -22.20
C ALA A 27 -2.36 -0.58 -22.02
N THR A 28 -2.56 0.28 -21.01
CA THR A 28 -1.67 1.40 -20.67
C THR A 28 -1.34 1.39 -19.17
N PRO A 29 -0.08 1.69 -18.80
CA PRO A 29 0.30 2.00 -17.42
C PRO A 29 -0.61 3.07 -16.82
N ARG A 30 -0.98 2.89 -15.55
CA ARG A 30 -1.80 3.84 -14.78
C ARG A 30 -0.96 4.41 -13.65
N ARG A 31 -1.28 5.63 -13.24
CA ARG A 31 -0.72 6.28 -12.05
C ARG A 31 -1.62 6.02 -10.86
N ILE A 32 -1.15 5.26 -9.89
CA ILE A 32 -1.94 4.78 -8.76
C ILE A 32 -1.34 5.32 -7.47
N VAL A 33 -2.16 5.92 -6.60
CA VAL A 33 -1.71 6.51 -5.35
C VAL A 33 -2.37 5.82 -4.16
N PHE A 34 -1.56 5.15 -3.35
CA PHE A 34 -2.00 4.69 -2.04
C PHE A 34 -1.86 5.83 -1.02
N LEU A 35 -2.95 6.18 -0.34
CA LEU A 35 -2.92 7.04 0.83
C LEU A 35 -2.97 6.17 2.09
N ALA A 36 -1.89 6.14 2.86
CA ALA A 36 -1.79 5.35 4.07
C ALA A 36 -1.37 6.21 5.27
N HIS A 37 -1.71 5.76 6.47
CA HIS A 37 -1.27 6.44 7.68
C HIS A 37 0.25 6.32 7.87
N ARG A 38 0.85 5.18 7.50
CA ARG A 38 2.26 4.86 7.69
C ARG A 38 2.83 4.10 6.50
N ASP A 39 4.15 4.17 6.38
CA ASP A 39 4.96 3.21 5.63
C ASP A 39 5.25 1.97 6.49
N LEU A 40 5.68 0.88 5.85
CA LEU A 40 6.03 -0.38 6.52
C LEU A 40 7.27 -0.27 7.42
N ASP A 41 8.15 0.71 7.17
CA ASP A 41 9.31 1.01 8.03
C ASP A 41 8.91 1.74 9.34
N ASN A 42 7.64 2.13 9.50
CA ASN A 42 7.18 2.73 10.74
C ASN A 42 7.16 1.66 11.86
N PRO A 43 7.70 1.95 13.06
CA PRO A 43 7.69 0.98 14.16
C PRO A 43 6.30 0.49 14.58
N ALA A 44 5.25 1.27 14.29
CA ALA A 44 3.86 0.93 14.56
C ALA A 44 3.12 0.36 13.32
N ALA A 45 3.83 -0.01 12.26
CA ALA A 45 3.24 -0.66 11.09
C ALA A 45 2.61 -2.01 11.46
N GLY A 46 1.52 -2.36 10.79
CA GLY A 46 0.78 -3.60 11.00
C GLY A 46 0.27 -4.22 9.70
N GLY A 47 -0.81 -4.99 9.79
CA GLY A 47 -1.34 -5.75 8.66
C GLY A 47 -1.77 -4.90 7.46
N SER A 48 -2.29 -3.69 7.71
CA SER A 48 -2.67 -2.75 6.64
C SER A 48 -1.47 -2.29 5.83
N GLU A 49 -0.36 -1.98 6.47
CA GLU A 49 0.87 -1.55 5.80
C GLU A 49 1.49 -2.69 4.99
N LEU A 50 1.46 -3.92 5.53
CA LEU A 50 1.87 -5.11 4.77
C LEU A 50 1.01 -5.33 3.52
N LEU A 51 -0.31 -5.19 3.65
CA LEU A 51 -1.22 -5.32 2.50
C LEU A 51 -0.94 -4.25 1.44
N VAL A 52 -0.80 -2.99 1.85
CA VAL A 52 -0.50 -1.88 0.93
C VAL A 52 0.85 -2.10 0.24
N ASP A 53 1.88 -2.54 0.96
CA ASP A 53 3.21 -2.83 0.38
C ASP A 53 3.14 -3.95 -0.67
N GLN A 54 2.44 -5.05 -0.38
CA GLN A 54 2.27 -6.16 -1.33
C GLN A 54 1.46 -5.75 -2.57
N LEU A 55 0.39 -4.96 -2.39
CA LEU A 55 -0.40 -4.44 -3.51
C LEU A 55 0.42 -3.46 -4.37
N ALA A 56 1.13 -2.53 -3.73
CA ALA A 56 1.96 -1.55 -4.43
C ALA A 56 3.08 -2.23 -5.21
N LEU A 57 3.73 -3.24 -4.62
CA LEU A 57 4.75 -4.04 -5.30
C LEU A 57 4.15 -4.76 -6.51
N GLY A 58 3.06 -5.51 -6.34
CA GLY A 58 2.43 -6.26 -7.43
C GLY A 58 1.95 -5.36 -8.58
N LEU A 59 1.40 -4.18 -8.27
CA LEU A 59 1.00 -3.21 -9.30
C LEU A 59 2.20 -2.59 -10.02
N THR A 60 3.31 -2.39 -9.31
CA THR A 60 4.57 -1.90 -9.90
C THR A 60 5.17 -2.95 -10.83
N GLU A 61 5.18 -4.22 -10.42
CA GLU A 61 5.62 -5.35 -11.25
C GLU A 61 4.75 -5.54 -12.50
N GLN A 62 3.47 -5.19 -12.43
CA GLN A 62 2.54 -5.13 -13.56
C GLN A 62 2.76 -3.90 -14.47
N GLY A 63 3.72 -3.03 -14.15
CA GLY A 63 4.10 -1.88 -14.96
C GLY A 63 3.30 -0.60 -14.69
N HIS A 64 2.55 -0.52 -13.59
CA HIS A 64 1.89 0.72 -13.16
C HIS A 64 2.88 1.67 -12.46
N ASP A 65 2.61 2.97 -12.56
CA ASP A 65 3.34 4.00 -11.82
C ASP A 65 2.69 4.18 -10.44
N VAL A 66 3.30 3.58 -9.42
CA VAL A 66 2.73 3.52 -8.07
C VAL A 66 3.44 4.49 -7.13
N THR A 67 2.65 5.29 -6.41
CA THR A 67 3.14 6.13 -5.31
C THR A 67 2.41 5.80 -4.00
N LEU A 68 3.17 5.59 -2.92
CA LEU A 68 2.66 5.59 -1.56
C LEU A 68 2.83 6.99 -0.94
N LEU A 69 1.74 7.64 -0.56
CA LEU A 69 1.74 8.86 0.24
C LEU A 69 1.39 8.49 1.69
N CYS A 70 2.34 8.70 2.62
CA CYS A 70 2.18 8.25 4.00
C CYS A 70 2.74 9.22 5.04
N GLY A 71 2.31 9.07 6.29
CA GLY A 71 2.91 9.76 7.43
C GLY A 71 4.22 9.12 7.89
N GLY A 72 5.14 9.95 8.38
CA GLY A 72 6.46 9.52 8.83
C GLY A 72 7.51 9.49 7.71
N PRO A 73 8.67 8.86 7.95
CA PRO A 73 9.75 8.81 6.95
C PRO A 73 9.30 8.00 5.72
N ALA A 74 9.78 8.42 4.55
CA ALA A 74 9.60 7.68 3.31
C ALA A 74 10.78 6.72 3.14
N ALA A 75 10.55 5.41 3.23
CA ALA A 75 11.58 4.42 2.98
C ALA A 75 11.84 4.24 1.48
N ARG A 76 13.00 3.65 1.15
CA ARG A 76 13.33 3.27 -0.22
C ARG A 76 12.58 1.98 -0.57
N ARG A 77 11.75 2.03 -1.60
CA ARG A 77 10.98 0.90 -2.12
C ARG A 77 11.11 0.82 -3.65
N PRO A 78 10.74 -0.31 -4.29
CA PRO A 78 10.67 -0.42 -5.75
C PRO A 78 9.63 0.51 -6.38
N TYR A 79 8.65 0.97 -5.59
CA TYR A 79 7.70 2.01 -5.93
C TYR A 79 8.04 3.31 -5.19
N ARG A 80 7.48 4.42 -5.64
CA ARG A 80 7.77 5.73 -5.04
C ARG A 80 7.08 5.89 -3.70
N VAL A 81 7.79 6.41 -2.70
CA VAL A 81 7.22 6.75 -1.38
C VAL A 81 7.38 8.25 -1.12
N VAL A 82 6.32 8.90 -0.68
CA VAL A 82 6.28 10.33 -0.36
C VAL A 82 5.82 10.51 1.08
N SER A 83 6.60 11.22 1.87
CA SER A 83 6.18 11.64 3.20
C SER A 83 5.19 12.80 3.10
N ALA A 84 4.04 12.64 3.74
CA ALA A 84 3.02 13.67 3.94
C ALA A 84 3.27 14.52 5.20
N GLY A 85 4.32 14.22 5.98
CA GLY A 85 4.62 14.88 7.25
C GLY A 85 4.96 13.88 8.34
N SER A 86 5.09 14.36 9.58
CA SER A 86 5.40 13.51 10.75
C SER A 86 4.22 12.61 11.17
N ALA A 87 4.39 11.89 12.28
CA ALA A 87 3.39 10.98 12.85
C ALA A 87 1.98 11.59 12.99
N LEU A 88 1.85 12.90 13.22
CA LEU A 88 0.56 13.60 13.20
C LEU A 88 0.49 14.70 12.13
N GLY A 89 1.64 15.20 11.66
CA GLY A 89 1.69 16.27 10.66
C GLY A 89 1.01 15.91 9.34
N HIS A 90 0.97 14.62 9.00
CA HIS A 90 0.33 14.15 7.77
C HIS A 90 -1.19 14.39 7.71
N TYR A 91 -1.90 14.49 8.84
CA TYR A 91 -3.34 14.78 8.83
C TYR A 91 -3.66 16.13 8.18
N VAL A 92 -2.77 17.11 8.34
CA VAL A 92 -2.88 18.43 7.73
C VAL A 92 -2.08 18.50 6.43
N GLY A 93 -0.91 17.87 6.40
CA GLY A 93 0.06 17.95 5.30
C GLY A 93 -0.30 17.13 4.07
N ALA A 94 -1.08 16.03 4.20
CA ALA A 94 -1.30 15.08 3.11
C ALA A 94 -1.88 15.72 1.85
N ARG A 95 -2.87 16.61 1.99
CA ARG A 95 -3.46 17.30 0.82
C ARG A 95 -2.44 18.15 0.06
N SER A 96 -1.63 18.92 0.80
CA SER A 96 -0.58 19.74 0.20
C SER A 96 0.53 18.89 -0.41
N ALA A 97 0.96 17.83 0.29
CA ALA A 97 1.96 16.90 -0.20
C ALA A 97 1.48 16.19 -1.48
N PHE A 98 0.22 15.75 -1.52
CA PHE A 98 -0.40 15.21 -2.72
C PHE A 98 -0.35 16.22 -3.87
N ALA A 99 -0.87 17.44 -3.67
CA ALA A 99 -0.93 18.44 -4.73
C ALA A 99 0.46 18.85 -5.27
N ARG A 100 1.47 18.91 -4.40
CA ARG A 100 2.81 19.40 -4.76
C ARG A 100 3.77 18.32 -5.26
N GLN A 101 3.62 17.10 -4.77
CA GLN A 101 4.61 16.03 -4.98
C GLN A 101 4.05 14.82 -5.74
N VAL A 102 2.73 14.66 -5.81
CA VAL A 102 2.09 13.54 -6.51
C VAL A 102 1.37 14.06 -7.76
N GLY A 103 0.45 15.00 -7.58
CA GLY A 103 -0.28 15.62 -8.69
C GLY A 103 -1.38 14.71 -9.24
N ALA A 104 -1.52 14.67 -10.56
CA ALA A 104 -2.57 13.89 -11.22
C ALA A 104 -2.31 12.39 -11.11
N CYS A 105 -3.29 11.63 -10.61
CA CYS A 105 -3.34 10.18 -10.63
C CYS A 105 -4.64 9.69 -11.27
N ASP A 106 -4.66 8.43 -11.67
CA ASP A 106 -5.82 7.79 -12.28
C ASP A 106 -6.63 6.99 -11.24
N LEU A 107 -5.98 6.56 -10.14
CA LEU A 107 -6.55 5.91 -8.98
C LEU A 107 -5.90 6.41 -7.67
#